data_AF-A0A7M3Z5H0-F1
#
_entry.id   AF-A0A7M3Z5H0-F1
#
_cell.length_a   1.000
_cell.length_b   1.000
_cell.length_c   1.000
_cell.angle_alpha   90.00
_cell.angle_beta   90.00
_cell.angle_gamma   90.00
#
_symmetry.space_group_name_H-M   'P 1'
#
loop_
_entity.id
_entity.type
_entity.pdbx_description
1 polymer ?
#
loop_
_entity_poly.entity_id
_entity_poly.type
_entity_poly.pdbx_seq_one_letter_code
_entity_poly.pdbx_strand_id
1 'polypeptide(L)'
;MTLVELLEGLSTITCAGSFIIWVSIGTLSKTDRSEKIAQQMMTILCFGAAASLFALYFAGGSMFGSANMARILAVVCIAVGISATMNIKGEEIQGEPNPHKLMKARKEREESE
;
A
#
# COMPACT_ATOMS: atom_id res chain seq x y z
N MET A 1 -26.38 15.57 -3.47
CA MET A 1 -25.09 15.00 -3.92
C MET A 1 -25.39 14.12 -5.11
N THR A 2 -24.90 14.52 -6.28
CA THR A 2 -24.99 13.66 -7.46
C THR A 2 -24.05 12.46 -7.30
N LEU A 3 -24.32 11.35 -7.99
CA LEU A 3 -23.45 10.18 -7.96
C LEU A 3 -22.00 10.56 -8.34
N VAL A 4 -21.85 11.49 -9.29
CA VAL A 4 -20.55 12.00 -9.76
C VAL A 4 -19.79 12.73 -8.65
N GLU A 5 -20.44 13.64 -7.92
CA GLU A 5 -19.81 14.36 -6.79
C GLU A 5 -19.35 13.41 -5.67
N LEU A 6 -20.14 12.38 -5.37
CA LEU A 6 -19.79 11.38 -4.37
C LEU A 6 -18.54 10.58 -4.81
N LEU A 7 -18.50 10.16 -6.08
CA LEU A 7 -17.36 9.44 -6.64
C LEU A 7 -16.11 10.32 -6.70
N GLU A 8 -16.24 11.61 -7.04
CA GLU A 8 -15.13 12.57 -7.06
C GLU A 8 -14.57 12.81 -5.66
N GLY A 9 -15.44 12.96 -4.64
CA GLY A 9 -15.01 13.09 -3.25
C GLY A 9 -14.31 11.83 -2.72
N LEU A 10 -14.90 10.64 -2.95
CA LEU A 10 -14.33 9.36 -2.52
C LEU A 10 -12.97 9.09 -3.16
N SER A 11 -12.85 9.32 -4.47
CA SER A 11 -11.60 9.14 -5.19
C SER A 11 -10.52 10.13 -4.75
N THR A 12 -10.89 11.38 -4.46
CA THR A 12 -9.95 12.39 -3.93
C THR A 12 -9.42 12.00 -2.55
N ILE A 13 -10.30 11.58 -1.63
CA ILE A 13 -9.92 11.18 -0.27
C ILE A 13 -9.06 9.91 -0.29
N THR A 14 -9.41 8.92 -1.10
CA THR A 14 -8.65 7.67 -1.21
C THR A 14 -7.27 7.89 -1.82
N CYS A 15 -7.16 8.73 -2.86
CA CYS A 15 -5.87 9.11 -3.44
C CYS A 15 -4.99 9.88 -2.44
N ALA A 16 -5.54 10.87 -1.74
CA ALA A 16 -4.81 11.63 -0.73
C ALA A 16 -4.36 10.75 0.44
N GLY A 17 -5.26 9.87 0.93
CA GLY A 17 -4.95 8.90 1.99
C GLY A 17 -3.85 7.92 1.58
N SER A 18 -3.90 7.42 0.35
CA SER A 18 -2.83 6.57 -0.21
C SER A 18 -1.48 7.28 -0.24
N PHE A 19 -1.45 8.55 -0.63
CA PHE A 19 -0.22 9.34 -0.67
C PHE A 19 0.37 9.58 0.74
N ILE A 20 -0.48 9.86 1.73
CA ILE A 20 -0.05 10.02 3.13
C ILE A 20 0.55 8.72 3.65
N ILE A 21 -0.09 7.57 3.39
CA ILE A 21 0.44 6.26 3.78
C ILE A 21 1.79 6.02 3.10
N TRP A 22 1.89 6.29 1.79
CA TRP A 22 3.14 6.14 1.04
C TRP A 22 4.30 6.89 1.70
N VAL A 23 4.14 8.19 1.97
CA VAL A 23 5.18 9.01 2.60
C VAL A 23 5.48 8.52 4.03
N SER A 24 4.45 8.04 4.73
CA SER A 24 4.56 7.57 6.12
C SER A 24 5.26 6.20 6.24
N ILE A 25 5.22 5.34 5.21
CA ILE A 25 5.92 4.04 5.24
C ILE A 25 7.41 4.25 5.50
N GLY A 26 8.03 5.26 4.88
CA GLY A 26 9.45 5.57 5.09
C GLY A 26 9.81 6.06 6.49
N THR A 27 8.87 6.70 7.21
CA THR A 27 9.12 7.31 8.53
C THR A 27 8.64 6.47 9.71
N LEU A 28 7.56 5.69 9.54
CA LEU A 28 6.91 4.93 10.62
C LEU A 28 7.22 3.42 10.59
N SER A 29 7.82 2.89 9.52
CA SER A 29 8.12 1.45 9.39
C SER A 29 9.35 1.01 10.23
N LYS A 30 9.21 1.09 11.56
CA LYS A 30 10.19 0.56 12.51
C LYS A 30 10.17 -0.96 12.61
N THR A 31 9.10 -1.63 12.17
CA THR A 31 8.94 -3.09 12.23
C THR A 31 8.44 -3.67 10.90
N ASP A 32 8.87 -4.88 10.56
CA ASP A 32 8.47 -5.53 9.29
C ASP A 32 6.96 -5.81 9.24
N ARG A 33 6.35 -6.04 10.41
CA ARG A 33 4.89 -6.24 10.52
C ARG A 33 4.13 -4.97 10.19
N SER A 34 4.57 -3.81 10.69
CA SER A 34 3.93 -2.52 10.36
C SER A 34 4.08 -2.18 8.88
N GLU A 35 5.19 -2.56 8.25
CA GLU A 35 5.41 -2.35 6.82
C GLU A 35 4.42 -3.14 5.97
N LYS A 36 4.32 -4.45 6.22
CA LYS A 36 3.41 -5.35 5.50
C LYS A 36 1.96 -4.88 5.63
N ILE A 37 1.54 -4.45 6.83
CA ILE A 37 0.18 -3.93 7.04
C ILE A 37 -0.03 -2.62 6.27
N ALA A 38 0.93 -1.69 6.28
CA ALA A 38 0.82 -0.43 5.56
C ALA A 38 0.78 -0.63 4.03
N GLN A 39 1.61 -1.52 3.49
CA GLN A 39 1.62 -1.92 2.09
C GLN A 39 0.30 -2.58 1.67
N GLN A 40 -0.24 -3.47 2.50
CA GLN A 40 -1.53 -4.11 2.22
C GLN A 40 -2.68 -3.10 2.24
N MET A 41 -2.71 -2.18 3.22
CA MET A 41 -3.69 -1.09 3.26
C MET A 41 -3.57 -0.17 2.04
N MET A 42 -2.35 0.18 1.63
CA MET A 42 -2.08 0.99 0.45
C MET A 42 -2.59 0.30 -0.83
N THR A 43 -2.34 -1.00 -0.96
CA THR A 43 -2.82 -1.80 -2.09
C THR A 43 -4.35 -1.77 -2.19
N ILE A 44 -5.05 -2.01 -1.06
CA ILE A 44 -6.52 -2.00 -1.01
C ILE A 44 -7.06 -0.61 -1.39
N LEU A 45 -6.45 0.46 -0.86
CA LEU A 45 -6.85 1.84 -1.17
C LEU A 45 -6.62 2.20 -2.64
N CYS A 46 -5.49 1.80 -3.22
CA CYS A 46 -5.18 2.04 -4.64
C CYS A 46 -6.14 1.30 -5.58
N PHE A 47 -6.46 0.03 -5.30
CA PHE A 47 -7.43 -0.72 -6.10
C PHE A 47 -8.86 -0.19 -5.94
N GLY A 48 -9.24 0.21 -4.72
CA GLY A 48 -10.53 0.88 -4.48
C GLY A 48 -10.65 2.21 -5.22
N ALA A 49 -9.59 3.03 -5.18
CA ALA A 49 -9.50 4.28 -5.92
C ALA A 49 -9.61 4.03 -7.43
N ALA A 50 -8.84 3.09 -7.98
CA ALA A 50 -8.88 2.73 -9.39
C ALA A 50 -10.28 2.29 -9.85
N ALA A 51 -10.97 1.45 -9.06
CA ALA A 51 -12.34 1.04 -9.36
C ALA A 51 -13.32 2.22 -9.36
N SER A 52 -13.19 3.13 -8.38
CA SER A 52 -14.03 4.33 -8.30
C SER A 52 -13.79 5.30 -9.47
N LEU A 53 -12.53 5.47 -9.89
CA LEU A 53 -12.13 6.26 -11.04
C LEU A 53 -12.67 5.67 -12.36
N PHE A 54 -12.68 4.35 -12.48
CA PHE A 54 -13.25 3.65 -13.64
C PHE A 54 -14.78 3.81 -13.69
N ALA A 55 -15.45 3.74 -12.54
CA ALA A 55 -16.88 4.03 -12.44
C ALA A 55 -17.20 5.49 -12.78
N LEU A 56 -16.37 6.44 -12.34
CA LEU A 56 -16.51 7.87 -12.65
C LEU A 56 -16.36 8.13 -14.15
N TYR A 57 -15.46 7.40 -14.80
CA TYR A 57 -15.29 7.45 -16.25
C TYR A 57 -16.55 7.00 -17.01
N PHE A 58 -17.16 5.86 -16.64
CA PHE A 58 -18.41 5.41 -17.28
C PHE A 58 -19.58 6.37 -17.03
N ALA A 59 -19.61 7.03 -15.88
CA ALA A 59 -20.61 8.04 -15.55
C ALA A 59 -20.40 9.38 -16.30
N GLY A 60 -19.33 9.51 -17.10
CA GLY A 60 -19.00 10.75 -17.81
C GLY A 60 -18.50 11.87 -16.89
N GLY A 61 -18.07 11.52 -15.67
CA GLY A 61 -17.54 12.47 -14.71
C GLY A 61 -16.17 13.02 -15.15
N SER A 62 -15.92 14.29 -14.84
CA SER A 62 -14.59 14.89 -14.92
C SER A 62 -13.98 14.90 -13.54
N MET A 63 -12.71 14.51 -13.42
CA MET A 63 -11.95 14.69 -12.19
C MET A 63 -10.94 15.81 -12.44
N PHE A 64 -10.88 16.83 -11.57
CA PHE A 64 -10.04 18.03 -11.78
C PHE A 64 -10.29 18.74 -13.13
N GLY A 65 -11.55 18.81 -13.56
CA GLY A 65 -11.94 19.54 -14.78
C GLY A 65 -11.54 18.88 -16.11
N SER A 66 -10.99 17.65 -16.09
CA SER A 66 -10.66 16.90 -17.31
C SER A 66 -11.03 15.41 -17.19
N ALA A 67 -11.78 14.90 -18.16
CA ALA A 67 -12.17 13.48 -18.22
C ALA A 67 -10.96 12.55 -18.47
N ASN A 68 -9.92 13.04 -19.15
CA ASN A 68 -8.71 12.26 -19.42
C ASN A 68 -7.83 12.08 -18.18
N MET A 69 -7.89 13.02 -17.23
CA MET A 69 -7.06 12.97 -16.03
C MET A 69 -7.47 11.79 -15.14
N ALA A 70 -8.77 11.51 -15.04
CA ALA A 70 -9.29 10.33 -14.34
C ALA A 70 -8.72 9.02 -14.90
N ARG A 71 -8.55 8.91 -16.24
CA ARG A 71 -7.97 7.72 -16.86
C ARG A 71 -6.50 7.53 -16.50
N ILE A 72 -5.71 8.61 -16.58
CA ILE A 72 -4.28 8.56 -16.23
C ILE A 72 -4.13 8.18 -14.75
N LEU A 73 -4.90 8.80 -13.86
CA LEU A 73 -4.88 8.51 -12.43
C LEU A 73 -5.29 7.07 -12.12
N ALA A 74 -6.30 6.52 -12.82
CA ALA A 74 -6.68 5.12 -12.64
C ALA A 74 -5.51 4.17 -12.96
N VAL A 75 -4.80 4.40 -14.07
CA VAL A 75 -3.63 3.60 -14.46
C VAL A 75 -2.49 3.75 -13.45
N VAL A 76 -2.24 4.97 -12.97
CA VAL A 76 -1.22 5.23 -11.95
C VAL A 76 -1.57 4.50 -10.65
N CYS A 77 -2.83 4.56 -10.18
CA CYS A 77 -3.27 3.84 -8.98
C CYS A 77 -3.05 2.33 -9.12
N ILE A 78 -3.31 1.74 -10.29
CA ILE A 78 -3.06 0.31 -10.52
C ILE A 78 -1.55 0.01 -10.44
N ALA A 79 -0.71 0.80 -11.13
CA ALA A 79 0.73 0.61 -11.13
C ALA A 79 1.35 0.74 -9.73
N VAL A 80 0.90 1.74 -8.97
CA VAL A 80 1.29 2.00 -7.57
C VAL A 80 0.80 0.87 -6.67
N GLY A 81 -0.45 0.41 -6.84
CA GLY A 81 -1.01 -0.70 -6.07
C GLY A 81 -0.24 -2.01 -6.30
N ILE A 82 0.18 -2.29 -7.53
CA ILE A 82 1.04 -3.45 -7.82
C ILE A 82 2.42 -3.27 -7.16
N SER A 83 3.02 -2.09 -7.28
CA SER A 83 4.32 -1.79 -6.66
C SER A 83 4.28 -1.92 -5.14
N ALA A 84 3.15 -1.56 -4.52
CA ALA A 84 2.92 -1.69 -3.08
C ALA A 84 2.92 -3.15 -2.60
N THR A 85 2.62 -4.12 -3.46
CA THR A 85 2.68 -5.55 -3.11
C THR A 85 4.11 -6.07 -2.99
N MET A 86 5.09 -5.36 -3.57
CA MET A 86 6.49 -5.70 -3.42
C MET A 86 6.99 -5.16 -2.07
N ASN A 87 7.39 -6.07 -1.18
CA ASN A 87 7.89 -5.69 0.14
C ASN A 87 9.18 -4.87 0.00
N ILE A 88 9.12 -3.57 0.31
CA ILE A 88 10.20 -2.60 0.08
C ILE A 88 11.47 -2.95 0.87
N LYS A 89 11.35 -3.50 2.08
CA LYS A 89 12.51 -3.97 2.86
C LYS A 89 13.11 -5.30 2.42
N GLY A 90 12.41 -6.06 1.57
CA GLY A 90 12.73 -7.47 1.33
C GLY A 90 12.38 -8.34 2.54
N GLU A 91 11.96 -9.58 2.29
CA GLU A 91 11.97 -10.61 3.32
C GLU A 91 13.39 -11.18 3.34
N GLU A 92 14.01 -11.37 4.51
CA GLU A 92 15.31 -12.05 4.61
C GLU A 92 15.16 -13.51 4.15
N ILE A 93 15.21 -13.71 2.83
CA ILE A 93 15.18 -15.01 2.15
C ILE A 93 16.53 -15.72 2.32
N GLN A 94 17.58 -14.96 2.63
CA GLN A 94 18.84 -15.51 3.08
C GLN A 94 18.67 -15.92 4.54
N GLY A 95 18.21 -17.16 4.72
CA GLY A 95 18.02 -17.83 6.01
C GLY A 95 19.34 -18.11 6.73
N GLU A 96 20.21 -17.11 6.83
CA GLU A 96 21.34 -17.16 7.75
C GLU A 96 20.75 -16.95 9.14
N PRO A 97 20.68 -17.98 9.98
CA PRO A 97 20.05 -17.83 11.27
C PRO A 97 20.90 -16.80 12.04
N ASN A 98 20.26 -15.72 12.48
CA ASN A 98 20.93 -14.65 13.23
C ASN A 98 21.87 -15.30 14.28
N PRO A 99 23.20 -15.09 14.19
CA PRO A 99 24.18 -15.80 15.02
C PRO A 99 23.91 -15.60 16.51
N HIS A 100 23.30 -14.47 16.87
CA HIS A 100 22.89 -14.18 18.24
C HIS A 100 21.70 -15.04 18.72
N LYS A 101 20.78 -15.43 17.82
CA LYS A 101 19.69 -16.37 18.12
C LYS A 101 20.21 -17.82 18.18
N LEU A 102 21.19 -18.17 17.34
CA LEU A 102 21.86 -19.48 17.38
C LEU A 102 22.63 -19.70 18.70
N MET A 103 23.39 -18.71 19.15
CA MET A 103 24.11 -18.77 20.43
C MET A 103 23.15 -18.95 21.59
N LYS A 104 22.02 -18.22 21.60
CA LYS A 104 21.02 -18.34 22.66
C LYS A 104 20.37 -19.73 22.69
N ALA A 105 19.99 -20.26 21.53
CA ALA A 105 19.42 -21.59 21.41
C ALA A 105 20.41 -22.72 21.75
N ARG A 106 21.73 -22.51 21.56
CA ARG A 106 22.75 -23.45 22.05
C ARG A 106 22.84 -23.42 23.57
N LYS A 107 22.89 -22.23 24.17
CA LYS A 107 22.98 -22.08 25.62
C LYS A 107 21.77 -22.68 26.36
N GLU A 108 20.57 -22.47 25.82
CA GLU A 108 19.34 -23.05 26.40
C GLU A 108 19.31 -24.59 26.30
N ARG A 109 19.95 -25.18 25.27
CA ARG A 109 20.12 -26.64 25.18
C ARG A 109 21.15 -27.17 26.17
N GLU A 110 22.26 -26.46 26.37
CA GLU A 110 23.30 -26.83 27.33
C GLU A 110 22.84 -26.69 28.80
N GLU A 111 21.89 -25.81 29.10
CA GLU A 111 21.31 -25.66 30.45
C GLU A 111 20.20 -26.67 30.78
N SER A 112 19.72 -27.44 29.78
CA SER A 112 18.63 -28.42 29.94
C SER A 112 19.05 -29.90 29.84
N GLU A 113 20.33 -30.17 29.54
CA GLU A 113 21.00 -31.46 29.71
C GLU A 113 21.78 -31.53 31.03
#